data_AF-A0A6S7FIV7-F1
#
_entry.id   AF-A0A6S7FIV7-F1
#
_cell.length_a   1.000
_cell.length_b   1.000
_cell.length_c   1.000
_cell.angle_alpha   90.00
_cell.angle_beta   90.00
_cell.angle_gamma   90.00
#
_symmetry.space_group_name_H-M   'P 1'
#
loop_
_entity.id
_entity.type
_entity.pdbx_description
1 polymer ?
#
loop_
_entity_poly.entity_id
_entity_poly.type
_entity_poly.pdbx_seq_one_letter_code
_entity_poly.pdbx_strand_id
1 'polypeptide(L)'
;MNSNEFKNFFLTLSNVCRRIPRDVLGTVYGINLGKPEEWEDADRPPSAEEFLDAYSHSRGFLTSQARSDSPRSARYILKDYVNGKLLYCHPPPTIEPKDFQMSFTTDVKTVKKRPLTNSIPGNETHGNKMDGEFFKKTDVKSHTSATTGTEQYRRLMEASQSDMVIVGKPWKKHGNRNKKEKLRRLKPNGY
;
A
#
# COMPACT_ATOMS: atom_id res chain seq x y z
N MET A 1 37.67 2.46 2.34
CA MET A 1 36.91 2.20 3.59
C MET A 1 36.17 0.88 3.42
N ASN A 2 36.52 -0.11 4.24
CA ASN A 2 36.29 -1.52 3.99
C ASN A 2 34.79 -1.92 4.05
N SER A 3 34.31 -2.61 3.02
CA SER A 3 32.95 -3.15 2.88
C SER A 3 32.55 -4.23 3.91
N ASN A 4 33.36 -4.46 4.95
CA ASN A 4 33.15 -5.51 5.95
C ASN A 4 32.61 -5.01 7.31
N GLU A 5 32.65 -3.71 7.61
CA GLU A 5 32.19 -3.20 8.93
C GLU A 5 30.68 -3.03 9.06
N PHE A 6 29.94 -2.96 7.94
CA PHE A 6 28.49 -2.69 7.97
C PHE A 6 27.60 -3.92 7.79
N LYS A 7 28.15 -5.12 7.61
CA LYS A 7 27.33 -6.31 7.28
C LYS A 7 26.36 -6.75 8.39
N ASN A 8 26.48 -6.26 9.62
CA ASN A 8 25.62 -6.61 10.76
C ASN A 8 24.67 -5.49 11.22
N PHE A 9 24.31 -4.52 10.36
CA PHE A 9 23.33 -3.50 10.76
C PHE A 9 21.94 -4.10 11.04
N PHE A 10 21.60 -5.23 10.43
CA PHE A 10 20.30 -5.90 10.67
C PHE A 10 20.12 -6.32 12.12
N LEU A 11 21.15 -6.87 12.77
CA LEU A 11 21.08 -7.31 14.16
C LEU A 11 20.90 -6.14 15.14
N THR A 12 21.64 -5.05 14.92
CA THR A 12 21.54 -3.85 15.75
C THR A 12 20.18 -3.19 15.59
N LEU A 13 19.68 -3.08 14.35
CA LEU A 13 18.37 -2.51 14.08
C LEU A 13 17.22 -3.39 14.60
N SER A 14 17.36 -4.72 14.53
CA SER A 14 16.39 -5.65 15.11
C SER A 14 16.20 -5.40 16.62
N ASN A 15 17.29 -5.14 17.34
CA ASN A 15 17.22 -4.76 18.75
C ASN A 15 16.52 -3.40 18.96
N VAL A 16 16.76 -2.42 18.08
CA VAL A 16 16.06 -1.13 18.12
C VAL A 16 14.56 -1.32 17.88
N CYS A 17 14.17 -2.13 16.89
CA CYS A 17 12.78 -2.43 16.57
C CYS A 17 12.06 -3.20 17.68
N ARG A 18 12.78 -4.02 18.45
CA ARG A 18 12.24 -4.72 19.63
C ARG A 18 12.02 -3.77 20.82
N ARG A 19 12.85 -2.75 20.96
CA ARG A 19 12.80 -1.77 22.07
C ARG A 19 11.75 -0.69 21.85
N ILE A 20 11.58 -0.25 20.61
CA ILE A 20 10.73 0.89 20.27
C ILE A 20 9.46 0.38 19.59
N PRO A 21 8.26 0.77 20.09
CA PRO A 21 7.01 0.30 19.51
C PRO A 21 6.79 0.84 18.10
N ARG A 22 6.07 0.05 17.28
CA ARG A 22 5.77 0.34 15.87
C ARG A 22 5.17 1.74 15.67
N ASP A 23 4.25 2.14 16.53
CA ASP A 23 3.57 3.44 16.47
C ASP A 23 4.53 4.63 16.62
N VAL A 24 5.52 4.50 17.51
CA VAL A 24 6.52 5.56 17.73
C VAL A 24 7.42 5.69 16.51
N LEU A 25 7.91 4.57 15.97
CA LEU A 25 8.73 4.58 14.75
C LEU A 25 7.99 5.21 13.56
N GLY A 26 6.72 4.83 13.37
CA GLY A 26 5.88 5.40 12.32
C GLY A 26 5.66 6.91 12.49
N THR A 27 5.43 7.36 13.72
CA THR A 27 5.18 8.79 14.03
C THR A 27 6.45 9.62 13.88
N VAL A 28 7.59 9.16 14.41
CA VAL A 28 8.88 9.89 14.39
C VAL A 28 9.39 10.03 12.96
N TYR A 29 9.35 8.96 12.17
CA TYR A 29 9.88 8.98 10.81
C TYR A 29 8.86 9.37 9.75
N GLY A 30 7.58 9.39 10.08
CA GLY A 30 6.49 9.68 9.14
C GLY A 30 6.29 8.55 8.12
N ILE A 31 6.47 7.31 8.55
CA ILE A 31 6.38 6.11 7.71
C ILE A 31 5.19 5.24 8.15
N ASN A 32 4.61 4.50 7.21
CA ASN A 32 3.59 3.51 7.53
C ASN A 32 4.22 2.13 7.57
N LEU A 33 4.24 1.51 8.75
CA LEU A 33 4.64 0.12 8.93
C LEU A 33 3.37 -0.71 8.99
N GLY A 34 3.17 -1.58 7.99
CA GLY A 34 2.03 -2.50 7.94
C GLY A 34 1.96 -3.35 9.20
N LYS A 35 0.76 -3.75 9.63
CA LYS A 35 0.63 -4.72 10.72
C LYS A 35 1.16 -6.09 10.23
N PRO A 36 1.63 -6.96 11.15
CA PRO A 36 1.88 -8.36 10.82
C PRO A 36 0.67 -8.98 10.13
N GLU A 37 0.92 -10.01 9.30
CA GLU A 37 -0.16 -10.75 8.63
C GLU A 37 -1.11 -11.38 9.65
N GLU A 38 -2.35 -11.67 9.23
CA GLU A 38 -3.40 -12.20 10.12
C GLU A 38 -3.04 -13.56 10.76
N TRP A 39 -2.12 -14.31 10.15
CA TRP A 39 -1.62 -15.59 10.64
C TRP A 39 -0.41 -15.46 11.58
N GLU A 40 0.17 -14.26 11.71
CA GLU A 40 1.25 -13.96 12.62
C GLU A 40 0.75 -13.26 13.89
N ASP A 41 1.60 -13.21 14.92
CA ASP A 41 1.29 -12.49 16.15
C ASP A 41 1.06 -11.00 15.88
N ALA A 42 -0.12 -10.50 16.21
CA ALA A 42 -0.50 -9.10 16.00
C ALA A 42 0.42 -8.11 16.77
N ASP A 43 0.95 -8.53 17.91
CA ASP A 43 1.85 -7.74 18.77
C ASP A 43 3.33 -7.89 18.40
N ARG A 44 3.65 -8.58 17.29
CA ARG A 44 5.03 -8.76 16.84
C ARG A 44 5.70 -7.40 16.55
N PRO A 45 6.92 -7.15 17.06
CA PRO A 45 7.68 -5.94 16.72
C PRO A 45 7.99 -5.90 15.21
N PRO A 46 8.14 -4.70 14.62
CA PRO A 46 8.45 -4.57 13.20
C PRO A 46 9.77 -5.27 12.84
N SER A 47 9.82 -5.91 11.67
CA SER A 47 11.07 -6.47 11.18
C SER A 47 12.04 -5.35 10.81
N ALA A 48 13.33 -5.59 11.01
CA ALA A 48 14.37 -4.63 10.62
C ALA A 48 14.35 -4.35 9.11
N GLU A 49 14.03 -5.35 8.30
CA GLU A 49 13.91 -5.24 6.83
C GLU A 49 12.72 -4.35 6.45
N GLU A 50 11.53 -4.66 6.95
CA GLU A 50 10.31 -3.85 6.74
C GLU A 50 10.53 -2.38 7.10
N PHE A 51 11.17 -2.15 8.24
CA PHE A 51 11.44 -0.81 8.73
C PHE A 51 12.44 -0.06 7.85
N LEU A 52 13.53 -0.71 7.44
CA LEU A 52 14.52 -0.13 6.54
C LEU A 52 13.95 0.16 5.18
N ASP A 53 13.13 -0.73 4.63
CA ASP A 53 12.50 -0.56 3.33
C ASP A 53 11.52 0.60 3.35
N ALA A 54 10.60 0.61 4.33
CA ALA A 54 9.65 1.70 4.50
C ALA A 54 10.37 3.05 4.65
N TYR A 55 11.42 3.11 5.46
CA TYR A 55 12.21 4.32 5.63
C TYR A 55 12.94 4.74 4.35
N SER A 56 13.61 3.80 3.68
CA SER A 56 14.33 4.04 2.44
C SER A 56 13.42 4.59 1.36
N HIS A 57 12.24 3.98 1.16
CA HIS A 57 11.25 4.41 0.19
C HIS A 57 10.70 5.80 0.52
N SER A 58 10.37 6.07 1.79
CA SER A 58 9.87 7.39 2.21
C SER A 58 10.87 8.53 1.96
N ARG A 59 12.17 8.22 1.96
CA ARG A 59 13.28 9.17 1.76
C ARG A 59 13.87 9.15 0.35
N GLY A 60 13.43 8.23 -0.51
CA GLY A 60 14.01 8.05 -1.86
C GLY A 60 15.43 7.48 -1.86
N PHE A 61 15.82 6.75 -0.81
CA PHE A 61 17.11 6.05 -0.75
C PHE A 61 17.01 4.76 -1.56
N LEU A 62 17.32 4.87 -2.85
CA LEU A 62 17.32 3.77 -3.79
C LEU A 62 18.72 3.55 -4.36
N THR A 63 19.06 2.29 -4.55
CA THR A 63 20.23 1.84 -5.31
C THR A 63 20.00 2.02 -6.81
N SER A 64 21.06 1.86 -7.61
CA SER A 64 20.97 1.91 -9.08
C SER A 64 19.96 0.90 -9.67
N GLN A 65 19.68 -0.19 -8.95
CA GLN A 65 18.71 -1.23 -9.32
C GLN A 65 17.28 -0.94 -8.82
N ALA A 66 17.00 0.28 -8.39
CA ALA A 66 15.71 0.69 -7.79
C ALA A 66 15.29 -0.12 -6.54
N ARG A 67 16.25 -0.79 -5.88
CA ARG A 67 16.05 -1.42 -4.56
C ARG A 67 16.34 -0.42 -3.46
N SER A 68 15.71 -0.57 -2.30
CA SER A 68 16.02 0.19 -1.09
C SER A 68 17.51 0.13 -0.74
N ASP A 69 18.11 1.26 -0.39
CA ASP A 69 19.49 1.34 0.10
C ASP A 69 19.50 1.18 1.63
N SER A 70 19.34 -0.08 2.07
CA SER A 70 19.29 -0.48 3.48
C SER A 70 20.52 -0.01 4.31
N PRO A 71 21.78 -0.17 3.87
CA PRO A 71 22.92 0.24 4.69
C PRO A 71 22.98 1.76 4.88
N ARG A 72 22.60 2.55 3.86
CA ARG A 72 22.51 4.01 4.01
C ARG A 72 21.44 4.38 5.02
N SER A 73 20.24 3.83 4.90
CA SER A 73 19.13 4.04 5.83
C SER A 73 19.48 3.68 7.27
N ALA A 74 20.09 2.51 7.48
CA ALA A 74 20.47 2.03 8.80
C ALA A 74 21.42 2.99 9.51
N ARG A 75 22.39 3.59 8.80
CA ARG A 75 23.31 4.59 9.36
C ARG A 75 22.59 5.81 9.92
N TYR A 76 21.60 6.33 9.20
CA TYR A 76 20.83 7.48 9.67
C TYR A 76 19.99 7.13 10.90
N ILE A 77 19.33 5.98 10.88
CA ILE A 77 18.49 5.53 12.00
C ILE A 77 19.33 5.28 13.25
N LEU A 78 20.45 4.56 13.13
CA LEU A 78 21.32 4.28 14.28
C LEU A 78 21.95 5.57 14.84
N LYS A 79 22.27 6.54 13.98
CA LYS A 79 22.70 7.87 14.41
C LYS A 79 21.60 8.58 15.21
N ASP A 80 20.37 8.55 14.72
CA ASP A 80 19.21 9.13 15.41
C ASP A 80 18.93 8.45 16.77
N TYR A 81 19.18 7.14 16.87
CA TYR A 81 19.08 6.38 18.11
C TYR A 81 20.13 6.84 19.14
N VAL A 82 21.39 6.97 18.73
CA VAL A 82 22.46 7.46 19.62
C VAL A 82 22.26 8.93 20.01
N ASN A 83 21.72 9.75 19.10
CA ASN A 83 21.43 11.16 19.37
C ASN A 83 20.17 11.39 20.23
N GLY A 84 19.44 10.34 20.58
CA GLY A 84 18.24 10.44 21.43
C GLY A 84 16.97 10.88 20.72
N LYS A 85 16.95 10.97 19.38
CA LYS A 85 15.70 11.18 18.61
C LYS A 85 14.78 9.96 18.73
N LEU A 86 15.38 8.78 18.79
CA LEU A 86 14.71 7.55 19.20
C LEU A 86 15.14 7.22 20.63
N LEU A 87 14.32 7.60 21.61
CA LEU A 87 14.63 7.41 23.01
C LEU A 87 14.19 6.03 23.50
N TYR A 88 15.08 5.34 24.19
CA TYR A 88 14.79 4.12 24.95
C TYR A 88 15.53 4.15 26.27
N CYS A 89 14.80 3.94 27.36
CA CYS A 89 15.36 3.87 28.71
C CYS A 89 15.29 2.43 29.21
N HIS A 90 16.37 1.95 29.82
CA HIS A 90 16.34 0.64 30.44
C HIS A 90 15.48 0.68 31.71
N PRO A 91 14.55 -0.27 31.89
CA PRO A 91 13.79 -0.37 33.12
C PRO A 91 14.72 -0.72 34.27
N PRO A 92 14.40 -0.29 35.50
CA PRO A 92 15.08 -0.79 36.69
C PRO A 92 14.88 -2.31 36.80
N PRO A 93 15.83 -3.06 37.39
CA PRO A 93 15.80 -4.53 37.40
C PRO A 93 14.59 -5.13 38.13
N THR A 94 13.89 -4.33 38.94
CA THR A 94 12.69 -4.74 39.69
C THR A 94 11.41 -4.71 38.87
N ILE A 95 11.39 -3.99 37.74
CA ILE A 95 10.17 -3.72 36.96
C ILE A 95 10.30 -4.34 35.57
N GLU A 96 9.22 -4.92 35.07
CA GLU A 96 9.21 -5.46 33.72
C GLU A 96 9.30 -4.34 32.66
N PRO A 97 10.03 -4.57 31.55
CA PRO A 97 10.20 -3.57 30.50
C PRO A 97 8.89 -3.05 29.90
N LYS A 98 7.88 -3.92 29.80
CA LYS A 98 6.59 -3.57 29.20
C LYS A 98 5.82 -2.54 30.03
N ASP A 99 5.87 -2.68 31.35
CA ASP A 99 5.18 -1.80 32.29
C ASP A 99 5.86 -0.44 32.38
N PHE A 100 7.20 -0.43 32.39
CA PHE A 100 7.98 0.80 32.41
C PHE A 100 7.79 1.63 31.13
N GLN A 101 7.82 1.00 29.95
CA GLN A 101 7.69 1.67 28.66
C GLN A 101 6.29 2.30 28.47
N MET A 102 5.23 1.67 28.97
CA MET A 102 3.83 2.13 28.82
C MET A 102 3.64 3.56 29.34
N SER A 103 4.32 3.89 30.44
CA SER A 103 4.23 5.18 31.12
C SER A 103 4.66 6.38 30.28
N PHE A 104 5.56 6.19 29.30
CA PHE A 104 6.08 7.27 28.45
C PHE A 104 5.38 7.40 27.09
N THR A 105 4.55 6.42 26.71
CA THR A 105 3.95 6.36 25.36
C THR A 105 2.58 7.02 25.22
N THR A 106 1.95 7.40 26.35
CA THR A 106 0.64 8.07 26.37
C THR A 106 0.64 9.37 25.58
N ASP A 107 1.76 10.08 25.56
CA ASP A 107 1.89 11.38 24.90
C ASP A 107 1.87 11.25 23.37
N VAL A 108 2.41 10.15 22.83
CA VAL A 108 2.53 9.93 21.37
C VAL A 108 1.17 9.70 20.72
N LYS A 109 0.19 9.15 21.46
CA LYS A 109 -1.18 8.93 20.95
C LYS A 109 -1.91 10.23 20.62
N THR A 110 -1.46 11.36 21.19
CA THR A 110 -2.08 12.69 20.97
C THR A 110 -1.46 13.45 19.80
N VAL A 111 -0.34 12.96 19.23
CA VAL A 111 0.31 13.62 18.11
C VAL A 111 -0.53 13.39 16.85
N LYS A 112 -1.09 14.48 16.30
CA LYS A 112 -1.80 14.48 15.02
C LYS A 112 -0.91 13.84 13.96
N LYS A 113 -1.24 12.61 13.54
CA LYS A 113 -0.56 11.96 12.41
C LYS A 113 -0.66 12.90 11.22
N ARG A 114 0.48 13.34 10.67
CA ARG A 114 0.50 14.12 9.44
C ARG A 114 -0.21 13.29 8.37
N PRO A 115 -1.16 13.85 7.60
CA PRO A 115 -1.78 13.12 6.51
C PRO A 115 -0.67 12.61 5.59
N LEU A 116 -0.62 11.30 5.37
CA LEU A 116 0.36 10.70 4.48
C LEU A 116 0.13 11.26 3.08
N THR A 117 1.02 12.11 2.58
CA THR A 117 0.79 12.81 1.32
C THR A 117 1.03 11.95 0.09
N ASN A 118 1.54 10.72 0.22
CA ASN A 118 1.93 9.88 -0.93
C ASN A 118 1.75 8.37 -0.72
N SER A 119 0.97 7.92 0.26
CA SER A 119 0.60 6.49 0.26
C SER A 119 -0.42 6.28 -0.85
N ILE A 120 -0.01 5.63 -1.95
CA ILE A 120 -0.94 4.79 -2.70
C ILE A 120 -1.61 3.94 -1.63
N PRO A 121 -2.94 4.04 -1.43
CA PRO A 121 -3.61 3.27 -0.40
C PRO A 121 -3.19 1.83 -0.62
N GLY A 122 -2.52 1.26 0.40
CA GLY A 122 -2.32 -0.18 0.44
C GLY A 122 -3.67 -0.78 0.12
N ASN A 123 -3.69 -1.70 -0.84
CA ASN A 123 -4.87 -2.44 -1.19
C ASN A 123 -5.15 -3.41 -0.03
N GLU A 124 -5.43 -2.87 1.18
CA GLU A 124 -6.23 -3.55 2.16
C GLU A 124 -7.48 -3.88 1.38
N THR A 125 -7.60 -5.15 1.01
CA THR A 125 -8.76 -5.66 0.30
C THR A 125 -9.95 -5.32 1.17
N HIS A 126 -10.59 -4.19 0.86
CA HIS A 126 -11.94 -3.86 1.29
C HIS A 126 -12.92 -4.99 0.87
N GLY A 127 -12.44 -6.00 0.14
CA GLY A 127 -13.01 -7.34 -0.01
C GLY A 127 -13.77 -7.79 1.23
N ASN A 128 -13.19 -7.85 2.43
CA ASN A 128 -13.92 -8.42 3.57
C ASN A 128 -15.21 -7.65 3.94
N LYS A 129 -15.27 -6.34 3.71
CA LYS A 129 -16.48 -5.53 3.97
C LYS A 129 -17.42 -5.51 2.77
N MET A 130 -16.90 -5.38 1.55
CA MET A 130 -17.70 -5.40 0.32
C MET A 130 -18.36 -6.76 0.09
N ASP A 131 -17.64 -7.84 0.37
CA ASP A 131 -18.06 -9.22 0.16
C ASP A 131 -19.13 -9.63 1.18
N GLY A 132 -18.94 -9.27 2.45
CA GLY A 132 -19.96 -9.48 3.47
C GLY A 132 -21.25 -8.72 3.18
N GLU A 133 -21.18 -7.50 2.64
CA GLU A 133 -22.35 -6.69 2.31
C GLU A 133 -22.99 -7.09 0.97
N PHE A 134 -22.22 -7.75 0.09
CA PHE A 134 -22.69 -8.36 -1.16
C PHE A 134 -23.42 -9.67 -0.89
N PHE A 135 -22.85 -10.58 -0.10
CA PHE A 135 -23.44 -11.90 0.20
C PHE A 135 -24.58 -11.86 1.22
N LYS A 136 -24.76 -10.75 1.96
CA LYS A 136 -25.92 -10.53 2.84
C LYS A 136 -27.17 -10.06 2.10
N LYS A 137 -27.05 -9.58 0.84
CA LYS A 137 -28.22 -9.18 0.05
C LYS A 137 -28.97 -10.44 -0.37
N THR A 138 -30.24 -10.54 0.03
CA THR A 138 -31.13 -11.64 -0.36
C THR A 138 -31.47 -11.62 -1.85
N ASP A 139 -31.39 -10.44 -2.49
CA ASP A 139 -31.62 -10.23 -3.92
C ASP A 139 -30.31 -10.05 -4.69
N VAL A 140 -29.45 -11.07 -4.73
CA VAL A 140 -28.35 -11.11 -5.71
C VAL A 140 -28.97 -11.42 -7.08
N LYS A 141 -29.39 -10.37 -7.79
CA LYS A 141 -29.81 -10.50 -9.20
C LYS A 141 -28.60 -10.89 -10.04
N SER A 142 -28.53 -12.15 -10.45
CA SER A 142 -27.49 -12.63 -11.36
C SER A 142 -27.68 -11.97 -12.73
N HIS A 143 -26.69 -11.18 -13.13
CA HIS A 143 -26.57 -10.79 -14.54
C HIS A 143 -25.92 -11.96 -15.28
N THR A 144 -26.72 -12.94 -15.69
CA THR A 144 -26.25 -13.87 -16.71
C THR A 144 -26.07 -13.06 -17.99
N SER A 145 -24.83 -12.94 -18.45
CA SER A 145 -24.53 -12.38 -19.77
C SER A 145 -24.99 -13.40 -20.81
N ALA A 146 -26.30 -13.50 -21.03
CA ALA A 146 -26.83 -14.23 -22.15
C ALA A 146 -26.47 -13.45 -23.43
N THR A 147 -25.82 -14.14 -24.36
CA THR A 147 -25.60 -13.64 -25.72
C THR A 147 -26.97 -13.44 -26.35
N THR A 148 -27.45 -12.19 -26.40
CA THR A 148 -28.67 -11.83 -27.14
C THR A 148 -28.40 -12.13 -28.62
N GLY A 149 -28.99 -13.21 -29.14
CA GLY A 149 -28.79 -13.61 -30.53
C GLY A 149 -29.20 -15.02 -30.93
N THR A 150 -29.69 -15.87 -30.03
CA THR A 150 -30.22 -17.19 -30.41
C THR A 150 -31.75 -17.16 -30.49
N GLU A 151 -32.30 -17.84 -31.50
CA GLU A 151 -33.73 -17.86 -31.85
C GLU A 151 -34.67 -18.28 -30.70
N GLN A 152 -34.13 -18.94 -29.69
CA GLN A 152 -34.86 -19.35 -28.49
C GLN A 152 -35.42 -18.17 -27.68
N TYR A 153 -34.77 -17.00 -27.72
CA TYR A 153 -35.26 -15.79 -27.05
C TYR A 153 -36.46 -15.15 -27.79
N ARG A 154 -36.59 -15.37 -29.10
CA ARG A 154 -37.65 -14.78 -29.92
C ARG A 154 -39.02 -15.37 -29.61
N ARG A 155 -39.10 -16.67 -29.26
CA ARG A 155 -40.37 -17.36 -28.96
C ARG A 155 -41.00 -16.96 -27.63
N LEU A 156 -40.21 -16.47 -26.66
CA LEU A 156 -40.75 -16.02 -25.36
C LEU A 156 -41.38 -14.61 -25.42
N MET A 157 -41.13 -13.84 -26.48
CA MET A 157 -41.60 -12.45 -26.62
C MET A 157 -42.81 -12.28 -27.58
N GLU A 158 -43.37 -13.37 -28.13
CA GLU A 158 -44.51 -13.30 -29.06
C GLU A 158 -45.86 -12.97 -28.38
N ALA A 159 -45.88 -12.73 -27.05
CA ALA A 159 -47.11 -12.41 -26.31
C ALA A 159 -47.37 -10.90 -26.10
N SER A 160 -46.56 -10.01 -26.66
CA SER A 160 -46.79 -8.56 -26.48
C SER A 160 -46.31 -7.76 -27.68
N GLN A 161 -47.26 -7.41 -28.56
CA GLN A 161 -47.07 -6.39 -29.58
C GLN A 161 -46.75 -5.04 -28.93
N SER A 162 -45.54 -4.55 -29.17
CA SER A 162 -45.27 -3.12 -29.32
C SER A 162 -43.91 -2.93 -29.96
N ASP A 163 -43.88 -2.17 -31.05
CA ASP A 163 -42.69 -1.76 -31.78
C ASP A 163 -41.69 -1.05 -30.86
N MET A 164 -40.60 -1.73 -30.49
CA MET A 164 -39.41 -1.09 -29.92
C MET A 164 -38.25 -1.19 -30.90
N VAL A 165 -37.79 -0.02 -31.36
CA VAL A 165 -36.55 0.16 -32.10
C VAL A 165 -35.38 -0.32 -31.23
N ILE A 166 -34.69 -1.36 -31.69
CA ILE A 166 -33.47 -1.87 -31.05
C ILE A 166 -32.35 -0.86 -31.25
N VAL A 167 -32.16 0.03 -30.27
CA VAL A 167 -31.00 0.92 -30.20
C VAL A 167 -29.78 0.08 -29.80
N GLY A 168 -28.84 -0.09 -30.73
CA GLY A 168 -27.55 -0.71 -30.46
C GLY A 168 -26.76 0.03 -29.37
N LYS A 169 -25.86 -0.71 -28.70
CA LYS A 169 -25.01 -0.26 -27.57
C LYS A 169 -24.54 1.19 -27.73
N PRO A 170 -24.97 2.12 -26.85
CA PRO A 170 -24.81 3.57 -27.07
C PRO A 170 -23.35 4.07 -27.03
N TRP A 171 -22.42 3.27 -26.52
CA TRP A 171 -21.00 3.63 -26.41
C TRP A 171 -20.16 3.26 -27.64
N LYS A 172 -20.72 2.51 -28.60
CA LYS A 172 -20.00 2.11 -29.82
C LYS A 172 -20.13 3.20 -30.89
N LYS A 173 -19.43 4.31 -30.68
CA LYS A 173 -19.17 5.31 -31.73
C LYS A 173 -17.68 5.26 -32.08
N HIS A 174 -17.34 4.76 -33.27
CA HIS A 174 -15.98 4.85 -33.80
C HIS A 174 -15.72 6.27 -34.32
N GLY A 175 -15.33 7.16 -33.41
CA GLY A 175 -14.97 8.54 -33.71
C GLY A 175 -13.60 8.65 -34.39
N ASN A 176 -13.53 8.36 -35.70
CA ASN A 176 -12.32 8.49 -36.50
C ASN A 176 -12.35 9.76 -37.39
N ARG A 177 -12.90 10.86 -36.88
CA ARG A 177 -12.87 12.15 -37.59
C ARG A 177 -11.77 13.02 -36.99
N ASN A 178 -10.84 13.46 -37.82
CA ASN A 178 -9.69 14.34 -37.52
C ASN A 178 -8.49 13.71 -36.80
N LYS A 179 -8.12 12.47 -37.13
CA LYS A 179 -6.82 11.92 -36.70
C LYS A 179 -5.69 12.56 -37.52
N LYS A 180 -5.01 13.57 -36.97
CA LYS A 180 -3.82 14.16 -37.59
C LYS A 180 -2.69 13.14 -37.58
N GLU A 181 -2.15 12.85 -38.76
CA GLU A 181 -1.03 11.94 -38.92
C GLU A 181 0.23 12.49 -38.24
N LYS A 182 0.98 11.65 -37.53
CA LYS A 182 2.19 12.08 -36.82
C LYS A 182 3.26 12.48 -37.84
N LEU A 183 3.88 13.65 -37.64
CA LEU A 183 4.92 14.25 -38.50
C LEU A 183 6.03 13.27 -38.93
N ARG A 184 6.40 12.32 -38.05
CA ARG A 184 7.38 11.25 -38.33
C ARG A 184 7.03 10.30 -39.49
N ARG A 185 5.81 10.37 -40.05
CA ARG A 185 5.37 9.57 -41.21
C ARG A 185 5.48 10.33 -42.54
N LEU A 186 5.69 11.63 -42.50
CA LEU A 186 5.93 12.42 -43.70
C LEU A 186 7.40 12.26 -44.08
N LYS A 187 7.68 11.80 -45.30
CA LYS A 187 9.04 11.89 -45.85
C LYS A 187 9.36 13.37 -46.06
N PRO A 188 10.54 13.86 -45.66
CA PRO A 188 10.92 15.23 -45.97
C PRO A 188 10.98 15.38 -47.50
N ASN A 189 10.19 16.30 -48.04
CA ASN A 189 10.32 16.69 -49.45
C ASN A 189 11.70 17.32 -49.60
N GLY A 190 12.56 16.68 -50.39
CA GLY A 190 13.86 17.19 -50.74
C GLY A 190 13.72 18.46 -51.58
N TYR A 191 14.37 19.52 -51.11
CA TYR A 191 14.87 20.61 -51.92
C TYR A 191 16.39 20.58 -51.81
#